data_AF-A0A0A5I242-F1
#
_entry.id   AF-A0A0A5I242-F1
#
_cell.length_a   1.000
_cell.length_b   1.000
_cell.length_c   1.000
_cell.angle_alpha   90.00
_cell.angle_beta   90.00
_cell.angle_gamma   90.00
#
_symmetry.space_group_name_H-M   'P 1'
#
loop_
_entity.id
_entity.type
_entity.pdbx_description
1 polymer ?
#
loop_
_entity_poly.entity_id
_entity_poly.type
_entity_poly.pdbx_seq_one_letter_code
_entity_poly.pdbx_strand_id
1 'polypeptide(L)'
;MTNQKPVLYFLCTGNSCRSQMAEAWGKHYLGDKWDVKSAGIEAHGLNPNAVKAMKEIGMDITDQTSDIIDPDILKNAEFVVTLCGDARDKCPMTPPHVRNEHWGFDDPAKAEGTEEEKWAFFQRVRDEIGDRIKVFAETGE
;
A
#
# COMPACT_ATOMS: atom_id res chain seq x y z
N MET A 1 -23.28 -9.35 -17.12
CA MET A 1 -22.18 -8.39 -17.23
C MET A 1 -21.36 -8.55 -15.96
N THR A 2 -20.12 -9.03 -16.06
CA THR A 2 -19.24 -9.17 -14.89
C THR A 2 -18.98 -7.78 -14.35
N ASN A 3 -19.56 -7.45 -13.19
CA ASN A 3 -19.33 -6.18 -12.51
C ASN A 3 -17.90 -6.21 -11.96
N GLN A 4 -16.91 -5.93 -12.82
CA GLN A 4 -15.51 -5.88 -12.39
C GLN A 4 -15.31 -4.63 -11.55
N LYS A 5 -14.75 -4.82 -10.36
CA LYS A 5 -14.45 -3.72 -9.44
C LYS A 5 -13.34 -2.85 -10.05
N PRO A 6 -13.41 -1.51 -9.92
CA PRO A 6 -12.29 -0.65 -10.28
C PRO A 6 -11.04 -1.02 -9.47
N VAL A 7 -9.88 -0.88 -10.11
CA VAL A 7 -8.60 -1.22 -9.48
C VAL A 7 -8.06 -0.04 -8.69
N LEU A 8 -7.73 -0.28 -7.42
CA LEU A 8 -6.97 0.63 -6.55
C LEU A 8 -5.57 0.06 -6.38
N TYR A 9 -4.55 0.82 -6.77
CA TYR A 9 -3.18 0.32 -6.83
C TYR A 9 -2.23 1.11 -5.92
N PHE A 10 -1.74 0.46 -4.86
CA PHE A 10 -0.81 1.04 -3.90
C PHE A 10 0.64 0.79 -4.30
N LEU A 11 1.41 1.86 -4.51
CA LEU A 11 2.78 1.80 -5.00
C LEU A 11 3.78 2.28 -3.95
N CYS A 12 4.87 1.54 -3.76
CA CYS A 12 6.02 1.99 -2.99
C CYS A 12 7.34 1.63 -3.70
N THR A 13 8.49 1.80 -3.04
CA THR A 13 9.78 1.46 -3.67
C THR A 13 9.97 -0.05 -3.85
N GLY A 14 9.82 -0.85 -2.80
CA GLY A 14 10.23 -2.27 -2.79
C GLY A 14 9.12 -3.30 -2.57
N ASN A 15 7.86 -2.87 -2.56
CA ASN A 15 6.67 -3.67 -2.24
C ASN A 15 6.77 -4.54 -0.97
N SER A 16 7.42 -4.03 0.07
CA SER A 16 7.83 -4.85 1.23
C SER A 16 7.13 -4.48 2.54
N CYS A 17 6.84 -3.19 2.78
CA CYS A 17 6.27 -2.71 4.06
C CYS A 17 4.97 -1.93 3.85
N ARG A 18 5.06 -0.62 3.54
CA ARG A 18 3.92 0.30 3.46
C ARG A 18 2.82 -0.18 2.51
N SER A 19 3.19 -0.59 1.30
CA SER A 19 2.22 -1.01 0.29
C SER A 19 1.51 -2.32 0.62
N GLN A 20 2.19 -3.25 1.31
CA GLN A 20 1.61 -4.49 1.82
C GLN A 20 0.59 -4.22 2.93
N MET A 21 0.95 -3.33 3.87
CA MET A 21 0.01 -2.87 4.91
C MET A 21 -1.18 -2.12 4.31
N ALA A 22 -0.94 -1.26 3.32
CA ALA A 22 -1.98 -0.52 2.62
C ALA A 22 -2.91 -1.45 1.82
N GLU A 23 -2.40 -2.49 1.18
CA GLU A 23 -3.22 -3.50 0.50
C GLU A 23 -4.16 -4.20 1.47
N ALA A 24 -3.66 -4.61 2.63
CA ALA A 24 -4.46 -5.27 3.65
C ALA A 24 -5.56 -4.36 4.21
N TRP A 25 -5.21 -3.14 4.58
CA TRP A 25 -6.19 -2.13 5.02
C TRP A 25 -7.20 -1.77 3.94
N GLY A 26 -6.74 -1.64 2.70
CA GLY A 26 -7.60 -1.39 1.54
C GLY A 26 -8.57 -2.55 1.31
N LYS A 27 -8.10 -3.80 1.34
CA LYS A 27 -8.98 -4.98 1.25
C LYS A 27 -10.01 -4.99 2.39
N HIS A 28 -9.63 -4.59 3.59
CA HIS A 28 -10.52 -4.53 4.75
C HIS A 28 -11.63 -3.46 4.60
N TYR A 29 -11.29 -2.22 4.24
CA TYR A 29 -12.26 -1.13 4.18
C TYR A 29 -12.96 -0.95 2.82
N LEU A 30 -12.30 -1.35 1.74
CA LEU A 30 -12.69 -1.04 0.36
C LEU A 30 -12.96 -2.29 -0.48
N GLY A 31 -12.69 -3.49 0.05
CA GLY A 31 -12.71 -4.74 -0.71
C GLY A 31 -14.04 -5.05 -1.39
N ASP A 32 -15.17 -4.53 -0.91
CA ASP A 32 -16.48 -4.69 -1.56
C ASP A 32 -16.62 -3.87 -2.85
N LYS A 33 -15.91 -2.74 -2.94
CA LYS A 33 -16.02 -1.77 -4.04
C LYS A 33 -14.82 -1.78 -4.96
N TRP A 34 -13.64 -2.16 -4.48
CA TRP A 34 -12.38 -2.05 -5.19
C TRP A 34 -11.67 -3.40 -5.33
N ASP A 35 -10.99 -3.61 -6.44
CA ASP A 35 -9.93 -4.61 -6.58
C ASP A 35 -8.62 -3.98 -6.11
N VAL A 36 -8.26 -4.24 -4.86
CA VAL A 36 -7.10 -3.62 -4.20
C VAL A 36 -5.85 -4.44 -4.46
N LYS A 37 -4.83 -3.80 -5.01
CA LYS A 37 -3.52 -4.39 -5.32
C LYS A 37 -2.40 -3.50 -4.79
N SER A 38 -1.22 -4.09 -4.63
CA SER A 38 0.01 -3.34 -4.39
C SER A 38 1.15 -3.78 -5.28
N ALA A 39 2.12 -2.88 -5.48
CA ALA A 39 3.37 -3.19 -6.16
C ALA A 39 4.48 -2.23 -5.76
N GLY A 40 5.67 -2.45 -6.32
CA GLY A 40 6.82 -1.60 -6.14
C GLY A 40 7.64 -1.42 -7.41
N ILE A 41 8.49 -0.41 -7.42
CA ILE A 41 9.50 -0.25 -8.48
C ILE A 41 10.40 -1.49 -8.53
N GLU A 42 10.70 -2.02 -7.35
CA GLU A 42 11.41 -3.26 -7.10
C GLU A 42 10.53 -4.17 -6.23
N ALA A 43 10.84 -5.47 -6.21
CA ALA A 43 10.20 -6.45 -5.36
C ALA A 43 11.25 -7.11 -4.46
N HIS A 44 11.19 -6.85 -3.15
CA HIS A 44 12.14 -7.36 -2.16
C HIS A 44 11.57 -8.43 -1.24
N GLY A 45 10.35 -8.89 -1.49
CA GLY A 45 9.63 -9.78 -0.59
C GLY A 45 8.96 -9.04 0.56
N LEU A 46 8.03 -9.71 1.21
CA LEU A 46 7.30 -9.17 2.35
C LEU A 46 8.26 -9.01 3.54
N ASN A 47 8.21 -7.84 4.20
CA ASN A 47 8.96 -7.64 5.42
C ASN A 47 8.31 -8.43 6.57
N PRO A 48 9.05 -9.30 7.27
CA PRO A 48 8.50 -10.06 8.41
C PRO A 48 7.88 -9.17 9.50
N ASN A 49 8.41 -7.96 9.71
CA ASN A 49 7.86 -7.01 10.67
C ASN A 49 6.52 -6.43 10.20
N ALA A 50 6.34 -6.21 8.89
CA ALA A 50 5.04 -5.80 8.34
C ALA A 50 4.00 -6.92 8.53
N VAL A 51 4.38 -8.18 8.27
CA VAL A 51 3.51 -9.34 8.53
C VAL A 51 3.11 -9.41 9.99
N LYS A 52 4.08 -9.28 10.90
CA LYS A 52 3.83 -9.28 12.34
C LYS A 52 2.93 -8.11 12.76
N ALA A 53 3.13 -6.92 12.21
CA ALA A 53 2.39 -5.72 12.58
C ALA A 53 0.92 -5.82 12.16
N MET A 54 0.64 -6.36 10.97
CA MET A 54 -0.73 -6.62 10.51
C MET A 54 -1.38 -7.74 11.33
N LYS A 55 -0.63 -8.79 11.67
CA LYS A 55 -1.16 -9.90 12.47
C LYS A 55 -1.60 -9.49 13.86
N GLU A 56 -0.95 -8.49 14.49
CA GLU A 56 -1.36 -7.94 15.79
C GLU A 56 -2.80 -7.39 15.78
N ILE A 57 -3.25 -6.86 14.64
CA ILE A 57 -4.61 -6.32 14.47
C ILE A 57 -5.56 -7.31 13.81
N GLY A 58 -5.15 -8.59 13.71
CA GLY A 58 -5.97 -9.66 13.14
C GLY A 58 -6.01 -9.71 11.61
N MET A 59 -5.12 -9.02 10.92
CA MET A 59 -5.01 -9.07 9.46
C MET A 59 -3.78 -9.87 9.05
N ASP A 60 -3.99 -11.03 8.42
CA ASP A 60 -2.89 -11.82 7.89
C ASP A 60 -2.56 -11.41 6.45
N ILE A 61 -1.29 -11.15 6.18
CA ILE A 61 -0.78 -10.75 4.88
C ILE A 61 0.21 -11.77 4.30
N THR A 62 0.40 -12.94 4.95
CA THR A 62 1.37 -13.95 4.47
C THR A 62 1.09 -14.47 3.07
N ASP A 63 -0.17 -14.39 2.63
CA ASP A 63 -0.61 -14.83 1.30
C ASP A 63 -0.46 -13.74 0.23
N GLN A 64 -0.06 -12.52 0.61
CA GLN A 64 0.24 -11.45 -0.33
C GLN A 64 1.61 -11.70 -0.98
N THR A 65 1.77 -11.17 -2.20
CA THR A 65 3.00 -11.29 -2.99
C THR A 65 3.72 -9.95 -3.05
N SER A 66 5.05 -10.01 -3.16
CA SER A 66 5.85 -8.82 -3.43
C SER A 66 6.04 -8.70 -4.94
N ASP A 67 5.29 -7.80 -5.57
CA ASP A 67 5.23 -7.67 -7.02
C ASP A 67 5.86 -6.36 -7.52
N ILE A 68 6.44 -6.43 -8.71
CA ILE A 68 6.91 -5.25 -9.44
C ILE A 68 5.70 -4.58 -10.12
N ILE A 69 5.75 -3.26 -10.29
CA ILE A 69 4.72 -2.49 -11.00
C ILE A 69 4.46 -3.11 -12.37
N ASP A 70 3.21 -3.54 -12.57
CA ASP A 70 2.72 -4.00 -13.85
C ASP A 70 2.22 -2.79 -14.66
N PRO A 71 2.81 -2.49 -15.83
CA PRO A 71 2.40 -1.36 -16.66
C PRO A 71 0.94 -1.45 -17.14
N ASP A 72 0.40 -2.64 -17.32
CA ASP A 72 -0.96 -2.83 -17.80
C ASP A 72 -1.96 -2.64 -16.65
N ILE A 73 -1.65 -3.10 -15.44
CA ILE A 73 -2.44 -2.73 -14.25
C ILE A 73 -2.38 -1.23 -14.02
N LEU A 74 -1.20 -0.62 -14.11
CA LEU A 74 -1.01 0.82 -13.88
C LEU A 74 -1.83 1.69 -14.85
N LYS A 75 -1.91 1.31 -16.13
CA LYS A 75 -2.67 2.05 -17.15
C LYS A 75 -4.19 1.90 -17.02
N ASN A 76 -4.63 0.77 -16.49
CA ASN A 76 -6.05 0.42 -16.35
C ASN A 76 -6.60 0.67 -14.93
N ALA A 77 -5.74 1.03 -13.99
CA ALA A 77 -6.16 1.41 -12.64
C ALA A 77 -7.05 2.64 -12.68
N GLU A 78 -8.09 2.65 -11.83
CA GLU A 78 -8.93 3.84 -11.69
C GLU A 78 -8.30 4.81 -10.69
N PHE A 79 -7.60 4.27 -9.68
CA PHE A 79 -6.89 5.08 -8.70
C PHE A 79 -5.53 4.46 -8.34
N VAL A 80 -4.48 5.27 -8.43
CA VAL A 80 -3.11 4.92 -8.04
C VAL A 80 -2.69 5.79 -6.87
N VAL A 81 -2.15 5.15 -5.83
CA VAL A 81 -1.67 5.83 -4.63
C VAL A 81 -0.19 5.52 -4.41
N THR A 82 0.65 6.54 -4.43
CA THR A 82 2.08 6.42 -4.11
C THR A 82 2.33 6.68 -2.63
N LEU A 83 3.04 5.77 -1.96
CA LEU A 83 3.21 5.78 -0.50
C LEU A 83 4.57 6.30 -0.02
N CYS A 84 5.51 6.56 -0.94
CA CYS A 84 6.82 7.11 -0.65
C CYS A 84 7.24 8.12 -1.72
N GLY A 85 8.08 9.10 -1.35
CA GLY A 85 8.59 10.10 -2.29
C GLY A 85 9.34 9.49 -3.47
N ASP A 86 10.12 8.44 -3.22
CA ASP A 86 10.80 7.68 -4.27
C ASP A 86 9.81 7.05 -5.28
N ALA A 87 8.68 6.52 -4.81
CA ALA A 87 7.64 6.00 -5.70
C ALA A 87 7.01 7.14 -6.51
N ARG A 88 6.72 8.28 -5.88
CA ARG A 88 6.20 9.45 -6.61
C ARG A 88 7.13 9.90 -7.73
N ASP A 89 8.44 9.91 -7.47
CA ASP A 89 9.41 10.49 -8.40
C ASP A 89 9.90 9.50 -9.48
N LYS A 90 9.85 8.18 -9.20
CA LYS A 90 10.32 7.13 -10.13
C LYS A 90 9.19 6.30 -10.76
N CYS A 91 7.94 6.45 -10.33
CA CYS A 91 6.84 5.72 -10.96
C CYS A 91 6.69 6.13 -12.43
N PRO A 92 6.40 5.18 -13.34
CA PRO A 92 6.03 5.49 -14.71
C PRO A 92 4.85 6.47 -14.74
N MET A 93 4.83 7.36 -15.73
CA MET A 93 3.73 8.31 -15.91
C MET A 93 2.41 7.56 -16.10
N THR A 94 1.43 7.84 -15.24
CA THR A 94 0.07 7.31 -15.36
C THR A 94 -0.69 8.07 -16.45
N PRO A 95 -1.56 7.40 -17.23
CA PRO A 95 -2.44 8.08 -18.18
C PRO A 95 -3.34 9.15 -17.52
N PRO A 96 -3.80 10.18 -18.25
CA PRO A 96 -4.60 11.28 -17.68
C PRO A 96 -5.94 10.87 -17.06
N HIS A 97 -6.50 9.73 -17.48
CA HIS A 97 -7.76 9.21 -16.93
C HIS A 97 -7.60 8.49 -15.60
N VAL A 98 -6.36 8.19 -15.18
CA VAL A 98 -6.06 7.51 -13.91
C VAL A 98 -5.93 8.57 -12.82
N ARG A 99 -6.78 8.50 -11.78
CA ARG A 99 -6.58 9.33 -10.58
C ARG A 99 -5.25 8.92 -9.95
N ASN A 100 -4.41 9.88 -9.60
CA ASN A 100 -3.12 9.62 -8.97
C ASN A 100 -2.93 10.53 -7.77
N GLU A 101 -2.67 9.96 -6.60
CA GLU A 101 -2.38 10.68 -5.38
C GLU A 101 -1.11 10.21 -4.70
N HIS A 102 -0.55 11.11 -3.89
CA HIS A 102 0.60 10.82 -3.06
C HIS A 102 0.22 10.90 -1.58
N TRP A 103 0.31 9.78 -0.88
CA TRP A 103 0.12 9.71 0.57
C TRP A 103 1.46 9.34 1.20
N GLY A 104 2.23 10.36 1.59
CA GLY A 104 3.58 10.15 2.11
C GLY A 104 3.57 9.55 3.50
N PHE A 105 4.20 8.39 3.66
CA PHE A 105 4.46 7.77 4.96
C PHE A 105 5.95 7.47 5.14
N ASP A 106 6.42 7.61 6.37
CA ASP A 106 7.80 7.27 6.72
C ASP A 106 8.10 5.80 6.43
N ASP A 107 9.36 5.50 6.14
CA ASP A 107 9.78 4.13 5.88
C ASP A 107 10.11 3.41 7.20
N PRO A 108 9.28 2.47 7.66
CA PRO A 108 9.53 1.79 8.93
C PRO A 108 10.79 0.91 8.88
N ALA A 109 11.24 0.50 7.68
CA ALA A 109 12.48 -0.26 7.53
C ALA A 109 13.74 0.60 7.74
N LYS A 110 13.61 1.93 7.70
CA LYS A 110 14.71 2.88 7.95
C LYS A 110 14.68 3.44 9.38
N ALA A 111 13.79 2.96 10.25
CA ALA A 111 13.75 3.39 11.64
C ALA A 111 15.07 3.04 12.35
N GLU A 112 15.63 4.03 13.05
CA GLU A 112 16.84 3.88 13.86
C GLU A 112 16.47 3.82 15.36
N GLY A 113 17.37 3.28 16.17
CA GLY A 113 17.18 3.13 17.61
C GLY A 113 17.13 1.67 18.06
N THR A 114 16.54 1.45 19.23
CA THR A 114 16.32 0.13 19.83
C THR A 114 15.29 -0.69 19.03
N GLU A 115 15.24 -2.00 19.26
CA GLU A 115 14.28 -2.86 18.58
C GLU A 115 12.83 -2.51 18.98
N GLU A 116 12.62 -2.07 20.21
CA GLU A 116 11.34 -1.57 20.72
C GLU A 116 10.91 -0.28 20.00
N GLU A 117 11.83 0.66 19.79
CA GLU A 117 11.56 1.91 19.06
C GLU A 117 11.24 1.64 17.58
N LYS A 118 12.01 0.77 16.93
CA LYS A 118 11.71 0.34 15.56
C LYS A 118 10.35 -0.34 15.48
N TRP A 119 10.02 -1.20 16.44
CA TRP A 119 8.73 -1.88 16.49
C TRP A 119 7.56 -0.89 16.65
N ALA A 120 7.68 0.05 17.58
CA ALA A 120 6.69 1.12 17.76
C ALA A 120 6.52 1.95 16.49
N PHE A 121 7.60 2.15 15.73
CA PHE A 121 7.54 2.84 14.44
C PHE A 121 6.76 2.06 13.38
N PHE A 122 6.93 0.72 13.29
CA PHE A 122 6.11 -0.13 12.43
C PHE A 122 4.62 -0.03 12.79
N GLN A 123 4.29 -0.06 14.07
CA GLN A 123 2.90 0.07 14.55
C GLN A 123 2.33 1.44 14.20
N ARG A 124 3.08 2.53 14.43
CA ARG A 124 2.66 3.88 14.07
C ARG A 124 2.35 4.00 12.58
N VAL A 125 3.26 3.58 11.70
CA VAL A 125 3.06 3.69 10.25
C VAL A 125 1.90 2.80 9.78
N ARG A 126 1.74 1.60 10.35
CA ARG A 126 0.58 0.73 10.09
C ARG A 126 -0.73 1.46 10.38
N ASP A 127 -0.82 2.11 11.54
CA ASP A 127 -2.05 2.74 12.01
C ASP A 127 -2.33 4.03 11.21
N GLU A 128 -1.31 4.83 10.89
CA GLU A 128 -1.44 6.01 10.02
C GLU A 128 -1.95 5.66 8.62
N ILE A 129 -1.44 4.57 8.03
CA ILE A 129 -1.94 4.06 6.74
C ILE A 129 -3.41 3.64 6.86
N GLY A 130 -3.74 2.91 7.93
CA GLY A 130 -5.11 2.45 8.19
C GLY A 130 -6.09 3.60 8.33
N ASP A 131 -5.76 4.61 9.13
CA ASP A 131 -6.57 5.80 9.34
C ASP A 131 -6.77 6.58 8.03
N ARG A 132 -5.71 6.76 7.23
CA ARG A 132 -5.81 7.44 5.93
C ARG A 132 -6.75 6.71 4.97
N ILE A 133 -6.64 5.38 4.89
CA ILE A 133 -7.49 4.55 4.03
C ILE A 133 -8.94 4.56 4.53
N LYS A 134 -9.15 4.54 5.85
CA LYS A 134 -10.48 4.65 6.45
C LYS A 134 -11.15 5.97 6.09
N VAL A 135 -10.44 7.09 6.22
CA VAL A 135 -10.94 8.41 5.80
C VAL A 135 -11.32 8.39 4.32
N PHE A 136 -10.48 7.81 3.46
CA PHE A 136 -10.80 7.66 2.05
C PHE A 136 -12.05 6.80 1.81
N ALA A 137 -12.22 5.71 2.56
CA ALA A 137 -13.41 4.85 2.46
C ALA A 137 -14.71 5.57 2.84
N GLU A 138 -14.63 6.50 3.81
CA GLU A 138 -15.77 7.26 4.32
C GLU A 138 -16.09 8.50 3.47
N THR A 139 -15.08 9.17 2.93
CA THR A 139 -15.22 10.49 2.28
C THR A 139 -14.99 10.47 0.77
N GLY A 140 -14.25 9.49 0.24
CA GLY A 140 -13.78 9.47 -1.15
C GLY A 140 -12.59 10.41 -1.42
N GLU A 141 -12.09 11.08 -0.39
CA GLU A 141 -10.98 12.03 -0.40
C GLU A 141 -9.74 11.47 0.31
#